data_AF-A0A6I8WDF8-F1
#
_entry.id   AF-A0A6I8WDF8-F1
#
_cell.length_a   1.000
_cell.length_b   1.000
_cell.length_c   1.000
_cell.angle_alpha   90.00
_cell.angle_beta   90.00
_cell.angle_gamma   90.00
#
_symmetry.space_group_name_H-M   'P 1'
#
loop_
_entity.id
_entity.type
_entity.pdbx_description
1 polymer ?
#
loop_
_entity_poly.entity_id
_entity_poly.type
_entity_poly.pdbx_seq_one_letter_code
_entity_poly.pdbx_strand_id
1 'polypeptide(L)'
;MDLVPENSSSANKRTTAGGRVKWSAALEKLLIDLWQEKIEDLRGPRKNSHVYMEMAESMKEAGIELGWGEIRTKLENMTKKYRH
;
A
#
# COMPACT_ATOMS: atom_id res chain seq x y z
N MET A 1 0.97 28.26 35.15
CA MET A 1 -0.20 28.40 34.27
C MET A 1 -0.30 27.13 33.46
N ASP A 2 -1.28 26.35 33.84
CA ASP A 2 -1.65 25.03 33.36
C ASP A 2 -1.99 25.03 31.87
N LEU A 3 -1.58 23.97 31.16
CA LEU A 3 -2.50 23.03 30.49
C LEU A 3 -1.69 22.09 29.59
N VAL A 4 -1.47 20.88 30.09
CA VAL A 4 -1.39 19.71 29.22
C VAL A 4 -2.80 19.46 28.65
N PRO A 5 -2.91 18.98 27.42
CA PRO A 5 -3.59 17.71 27.26
C PRO A 5 -2.66 16.68 26.65
N GLU A 6 -2.37 15.69 27.49
CA GLU A 6 -1.92 14.36 27.13
C GLU A 6 -3.07 13.61 26.43
N ASN A 7 -2.69 12.55 25.71
CA ASN A 7 -3.55 11.47 25.18
C ASN A 7 -4.22 11.77 23.82
N SER A 8 -3.89 11.06 22.74
CA SER A 8 -4.21 9.63 22.66
C SER A 8 -3.36 8.90 21.62
N SER A 9 -2.80 7.78 22.06
CA SER A 9 -2.32 6.64 21.28
C SER A 9 -2.96 6.46 19.91
N SER A 10 -2.12 6.30 18.90
CA SER A 10 -2.24 5.11 18.06
C SER A 10 -0.85 4.62 17.75
N ALA A 11 -0.53 3.48 18.36
CA ALA A 11 0.67 2.71 18.16
C ALA A 11 0.90 2.52 16.65
N ASN A 12 1.85 3.25 16.08
CA ASN A 12 2.39 2.93 14.76
C ASN A 12 3.25 1.68 14.96
N LYS A 13 2.60 0.51 14.97
CA LYS A 13 3.26 -0.79 14.96
C LYS A 13 3.99 -0.87 13.64
N ARG A 14 5.25 -0.43 13.61
CA ARG A 14 6.12 -0.61 12.44
C ARG A 14 6.21 -2.10 12.14
N THR A 15 5.38 -2.59 11.23
CA THR A 15 5.38 -3.98 10.77
C THR A 15 6.32 -4.14 9.56
N THR A 16 7.47 -3.46 9.53
CA THR A 16 8.54 -3.76 8.57
C THR A 16 9.93 -3.56 9.18
N ALA A 17 10.19 -4.17 10.34
CA ALA A 17 11.55 -4.41 10.79
C ALA A 17 12.01 -5.80 10.27
N GLY A 18 12.35 -5.89 8.98
CA GLY A 18 13.14 -7.01 8.43
C GLY A 18 12.40 -8.26 7.93
N GLY A 19 11.06 -8.31 7.92
CA GLY A 19 10.30 -9.45 7.39
C GLY A 19 9.58 -9.12 6.09
N ARG A 20 9.79 -9.90 5.02
CA ARG A 20 9.03 -9.78 3.75
C ARG A 20 7.53 -9.72 4.03
N VAL A 21 6.82 -8.85 3.34
CA VAL A 21 5.36 -8.82 3.37
C VAL A 21 4.81 -10.20 3.02
N LYS A 22 4.02 -10.78 3.92
CA LYS A 22 3.26 -12.00 3.62
C LYS A 22 2.03 -11.63 2.80
N TRP A 23 2.14 -11.82 1.50
CA TRP A 23 1.03 -11.73 0.57
C TRP A 23 0.06 -12.89 0.78
N SER A 24 -1.02 -12.62 1.52
CA SER A 24 -2.15 -13.54 1.67
C SER A 24 -3.12 -13.38 0.50
N ALA A 25 -3.90 -14.40 0.17
CA ALA A 25 -4.87 -14.34 -0.94
C ALA A 25 -5.84 -13.16 -0.85
N ALA A 26 -6.30 -12.81 0.37
CA ALA A 26 -7.14 -11.63 0.59
C ALA A 26 -6.41 -10.31 0.30
N LEU A 27 -5.13 -10.23 0.69
CA LEU A 27 -4.28 -9.06 0.48
C LEU A 27 -3.96 -8.87 -1.00
N GLU A 28 -3.64 -9.96 -1.69
CA GLU A 28 -3.42 -9.96 -3.13
C GLU A 28 -4.68 -9.58 -3.88
N LYS A 29 -5.85 -10.10 -3.47
CA LYS A 29 -7.12 -9.73 -4.08
C LYS A 29 -7.42 -8.24 -3.91
N LEU A 30 -7.25 -7.69 -2.70
CA LEU A 30 -7.42 -6.26 -2.46
C LEU A 30 -6.45 -5.42 -3.31
N LEU A 31 -5.18 -5.85 -3.40
CA LEU A 31 -4.20 -5.16 -4.25
C LEU A 31 -4.63 -5.17 -5.72
N ILE A 32 -5.08 -6.32 -6.22
CA ILE A 32 -5.51 -6.47 -7.62
C ILE A 32 -6.73 -5.60 -7.88
N ASP A 33 -7.70 -5.58 -6.98
CA ASP A 33 -8.92 -4.77 -7.09
C ASP A 33 -8.58 -3.28 -7.22
N LEU A 34 -7.80 -2.75 -6.26
CA LEU A 34 -7.27 -1.39 -6.29
C LEU A 34 -6.43 -1.13 -7.54
N TRP A 35 -5.62 -2.11 -7.96
CA TRP A 35 -4.78 -1.98 -9.15
C TRP A 35 -5.60 -1.91 -10.43
N GLN A 36 -6.70 -2.67 -10.54
CA GLN A 36 -7.59 -2.61 -11.68
C GLN A 36 -8.29 -1.26 -11.77
N GLU A 37 -8.74 -0.69 -10.65
CA GLU A 37 -9.33 0.65 -10.64
C GLU A 37 -8.31 1.73 -11.03
N LYS A 38 -7.06 1.57 -10.61
CA LYS A 38 -5.98 2.52 -10.88
C LYS A 38 -5.22 2.22 -12.18
N ILE A 39 -5.61 1.20 -12.95
CA ILE A 39 -4.88 0.80 -14.17
C ILE A 39 -4.94 1.88 -15.24
N GLU A 40 -6.06 2.60 -15.31
CA GLU A 40 -6.26 3.71 -16.24
C GLU A 40 -5.33 4.88 -15.88
N ASP A 41 -5.18 5.19 -14.59
CA ASP A 41 -4.24 6.18 -14.08
C ASP A 41 -2.78 5.77 -14.30
N LEU A 42 -2.45 4.49 -14.15
CA LEU A 42 -1.11 3.95 -14.40
C LEU A 42 -0.73 3.95 -15.89
N ARG A 43 -1.73 3.83 -16.79
CA ARG A 43 -1.54 3.92 -18.26
C ARG A 43 -1.60 5.35 -18.78
N GLY A 44 -2.18 6.27 -18.02
CA GLY A 44 -2.25 7.68 -18.34
C GLY A 44 -0.92 8.42 -18.13
N PRO A 45 -0.88 9.73 -18.43
CA PRO A 45 0.31 10.57 -18.25
C PRO A 45 0.59 10.95 -16.78
N ARG A 46 -0.21 10.46 -15.82
CA ARG A 46 -0.05 10.78 -14.40
C ARG A 46 1.20 10.09 -13.83
N LYS A 47 1.79 10.72 -12.82
CA LYS A 47 2.94 10.17 -12.09
C LYS A 47 2.52 8.90 -11.35
N ASN A 48 2.99 7.74 -11.80
CA ASN A 48 2.70 6.44 -11.17
C ASN A 48 3.04 6.41 -9.67
N SER A 49 4.00 7.23 -9.21
CA SER A 49 4.34 7.37 -7.79
C SER A 49 3.16 7.76 -6.91
N HIS A 50 2.28 8.66 -7.37
CA HIS A 50 1.09 9.05 -6.59
C HIS A 50 0.10 7.89 -6.51
N VAL A 51 -0.09 7.17 -7.62
CA VAL A 51 -0.98 6.02 -7.68
C VAL A 51 -0.54 4.93 -6.69
N TYR A 52 0.75 4.62 -6.63
CA TYR A 52 1.27 3.65 -5.66
C TYR A 52 1.11 4.10 -4.20
N MET A 53 1.16 5.42 -3.96
CA MET A 53 0.97 5.99 -2.63
C MET A 53 -0.50 5.90 -2.21
N GLU A 54 -1.43 6.28 -3.09
CA GLU A 54 -2.87 6.11 -2.88
C GLU A 54 -3.23 4.65 -2.58
N MET A 55 -2.68 3.71 -3.36
CA MET A 55 -2.88 2.28 -3.11
C MET A 55 -2.35 1.86 -1.73
N ALA A 56 -1.19 2.39 -1.31
CA ALA A 56 -0.63 2.11 0.02
C ALA A 56 -1.52 2.65 1.14
N GLU A 57 -2.08 3.85 0.95
CA GLU A 57 -3.02 4.45 1.89
C GLU A 57 -4.31 3.62 2.00
N SER A 58 -4.91 3.21 0.87
CA SER A 58 -6.10 2.35 0.88
C SER A 58 -5.85 1.00 1.55
N MET A 59 -4.67 0.40 1.35
CA MET A 59 -4.31 -0.84 2.05
C MET A 59 -4.10 -0.60 3.55
N LYS A 60 -3.53 0.54 3.94
CA LYS A 60 -3.38 0.94 5.34
C LYS A 60 -4.73 1.15 6.03
N GLU A 61 -5.69 1.77 5.34
CA GLU A 61 -7.07 1.93 5.83
C GLU A 61 -7.77 0.59 6.04
N ALA A 62 -7.46 -0.41 5.20
CA ALA A 62 -7.91 -1.78 5.38
C ALA A 62 -7.20 -2.54 6.53
N GLY A 63 -6.33 -1.86 7.29
CA GLY A 63 -5.58 -2.42 8.42
C GLY A 63 -4.28 -3.11 8.02
N ILE A 64 -3.80 -2.90 6.79
CA ILE A 64 -2.60 -3.52 6.26
C ILE A 64 -1.53 -2.44 6.05
N GLU A 65 -0.57 -2.38 6.96
CA GLU A 65 0.52 -1.40 6.92
C GLU A 65 1.58 -1.77 5.87
N LEU A 66 1.29 -1.50 4.59
CA LEU A 66 2.23 -1.67 3.49
C LEU A 66 2.88 -0.37 3.08
N GLY A 67 4.17 -0.44 2.78
CA GLY A 67 4.87 0.64 2.09
C GLY A 67 4.55 0.63 0.60
N TRP A 68 4.44 1.82 0.00
CA TRP A 68 4.32 2.00 -1.45
C TRP A 68 5.43 1.30 -2.24
N GLY A 69 6.63 1.13 -1.66
CA GLY A 69 7.74 0.37 -2.26
C GLY A 69 7.47 -1.14 -2.38
N GLU A 70 6.79 -1.74 -1.41
CA GLU A 70 6.40 -3.16 -1.45
C GLU A 70 5.32 -3.38 -2.50
N ILE A 71 4.33 -2.47 -2.55
CA ILE A 71 3.26 -2.45 -3.55
C ILE A 71 3.85 -2.31 -4.95
N ARG A 72 4.76 -1.35 -5.15
CA ARG A 72 5.45 -1.16 -6.42
C ARG A 72 6.18 -2.43 -6.84
N THR A 73 6.99 -3.02 -5.95
CA THR A 73 7.76 -4.23 -6.26
C THR A 73 6.85 -5.41 -6.61
N LYS A 74 5.76 -5.59 -5.85
CA LYS A 74 4.76 -6.64 -6.10
C LYS A 74 4.08 -6.42 -7.45
N LEU A 75 3.65 -5.20 -7.76
CA LEU A 75 3.03 -4.84 -9.04
C LEU A 75 3.98 -5.01 -10.21
N GLU A 76 5.26 -4.62 -10.08
CA GLU A 76 6.27 -4.85 -11.11
C GLU A 76 6.48 -6.36 -11.36
N ASN A 77 6.51 -7.16 -10.31
CA ASN A 77 6.62 -8.61 -10.43
C ASN A 77 5.38 -9.24 -11.05
N MET A 78 4.19 -8.76 -10.69
CA MET A 78 2.92 -9.23 -11.27
C MET A 78 2.81 -8.84 -12.74
N THR A 79 3.01 -7.57 -13.09
CA THR A 79 3.00 -7.11 -14.48
C THR A 79 4.00 -7.87 -15.35
N LYS A 80 5.21 -8.14 -14.85
CA LYS A 80 6.18 -9.00 -15.57
C LYS A 80 5.66 -10.42 -15.76
N LYS A 81 5.04 -11.03 -14.74
CA LYS A 81 4.52 -12.41 -14.81
C LYS A 81 3.31 -12.54 -15.74
N TYR A 82 2.44 -11.54 -15.80
CA TYR A 82 1.22 -11.56 -16.63
C TYR A 82 1.40 -10.98 -18.04
N ARG A 83 2.57 -10.41 -18.36
CA ARG A 83 2.90 -9.89 -19.70
C ARG A 83 3.54 -10.97 -20.60
N HIS A 84 3.08 -12.21 -20.53
CA HIS A 84 3.59 -13.32 -21.32
C HIS A 84 2.53 -13.89 -22.26
#